data_AF-A0A1H7HJ64-F1
#
_entry.id   AF-A0A1H7HJ64-F1
#
_cell.length_a   1.000
_cell.length_b   1.000
_cell.length_c   1.000
_cell.angle_alpha   90.00
_cell.angle_beta   90.00
_cell.angle_gamma   90.00
#
_symmetry.space_group_name_H-M   'P 1'
#
loop_
_entity.id
_entity.type
_entity.pdbx_description
1 polymer ?
#
loop_
_entity_poly.entity_id
_entity_poly.type
_entity_poly.pdbx_seq_one_letter_code
_entity_poly.pdbx_strand_id
1 'polypeptide(L)'
;MLGMVGVLTAVLLVVLLAGLVVWWVSVPQPAGRGLPARERALRERAVAAARWHAAHDEVDGVTRVLLRRSCPGLDGHPEVLEERVFDTFPADDPLWEARFTEAMAGARFRCSYLNNEEGQE
;
A
#
# COMPACT_ATOMS: atom_id res chain seq x y z
N MET A 1 -41.45 -24.61 -12.27
CA MET A 1 -40.10 -25.17 -12.05
C MET A 1 -39.06 -24.69 -13.07
N LEU A 2 -39.42 -24.36 -14.33
CA LEU A 2 -38.47 -23.83 -15.34
C LEU A 2 -37.76 -22.51 -14.94
N GLY A 3 -38.46 -21.57 -14.30
CA GLY A 3 -37.88 -20.26 -13.95
C GLY A 3 -36.79 -20.33 -12.87
N MET A 4 -36.93 -21.22 -11.90
CA MET A 4 -35.96 -21.40 -10.82
C MET A 4 -34.65 -22.02 -11.32
N VAL A 5 -34.73 -22.96 -12.26
CA VAL A 5 -33.56 -23.57 -12.90
C VAL A 5 -32.78 -22.51 -13.70
N GLY A 6 -33.46 -21.66 -14.47
CA GLY A 6 -32.82 -20.58 -15.23
C GLY A 6 -32.09 -19.56 -14.35
N VAL A 7 -32.69 -19.18 -13.21
CA VAL A 7 -32.06 -18.27 -12.25
C VAL A 7 -30.82 -18.90 -11.61
N LEU A 8 -30.90 -20.18 -11.23
CA LEU A 8 -29.75 -20.88 -10.65
C LEU A 8 -28.59 -21.03 -11.64
N THR A 9 -28.88 -21.29 -12.92
CA THR A 9 -27.84 -21.36 -13.96
C THR A 9 -27.19 -20.00 -14.20
N ALA A 10 -27.96 -18.91 -14.22
CA ALA A 10 -27.43 -17.56 -14.39
C ALA A 10 -26.53 -17.15 -13.22
N VAL A 11 -26.95 -17.45 -11.98
CA VAL A 11 -26.14 -17.15 -10.78
C VAL A 11 -24.84 -17.96 -10.78
N LEU A 12 -24.90 -19.25 -11.11
CA LEU A 12 -23.70 -20.09 -11.19
C LEU A 12 -22.71 -19.56 -12.23
N LEU A 13 -23.20 -19.13 -13.40
CA LEU A 13 -22.38 -18.55 -14.46
C LEU A 13 -21.70 -17.26 -13.98
N VAL A 14 -22.44 -16.38 -13.30
CA VAL A 14 -21.90 -15.12 -12.76
C VAL A 14 -20.83 -15.40 -11.70
N VAL A 15 -21.05 -16.37 -10.82
CA VAL A 15 -20.07 -16.77 -9.79
C VAL A 15 -18.81 -17.35 -10.43
N LEU A 16 -18.95 -18.19 -11.47
CA LEU A 16 -17.82 -18.75 -12.20
C LEU A 16 -17.02 -17.67 -12.94
N LEU A 17 -17.70 -16.73 -13.59
CA LEU A 17 -17.05 -15.60 -14.26
C LEU A 17 -16.35 -14.68 -13.26
N ALA A 18 -16.99 -14.37 -12.13
CA ALA A 18 -16.38 -13.59 -11.06
C ALA A 18 -15.14 -14.30 -10.49
N GLY A 19 -15.22 -15.62 -10.24
CA GLY A 19 -14.09 -16.43 -9.79
C GLY A 19 -12.95 -16.46 -10.81
N LEU A 20 -13.26 -16.51 -12.11
CA LEU A 20 -12.26 -16.51 -13.18
C LEU A 20 -11.58 -15.15 -13.33
N VAL A 21 -12.32 -14.05 -13.15
CA VAL A 21 -11.76 -12.68 -13.11
C VAL A 21 -10.87 -12.50 -11.89
N VAL A 22 -11.33 -12.92 -10.70
CA VAL A 22 -10.54 -12.87 -9.46
C VAL A 22 -9.27 -13.69 -9.63
N TRP A 23 -9.37 -14.89 -10.19
CA TRP A 23 -8.20 -15.73 -10.47
C TRP A 23 -7.24 -15.07 -11.45
N TRP A 24 -7.73 -14.49 -12.56
CA TRP A 24 -6.91 -13.78 -13.53
C TRP A 24 -6.18 -12.56 -12.95
N VAL A 25 -6.83 -11.80 -12.07
CA VAL A 25 -6.20 -10.66 -11.37
C VAL A 25 -5.23 -11.14 -10.29
N SER A 26 -5.44 -12.34 -9.73
CA SER A 26 -4.62 -12.91 -8.67
C SER A 26 -3.42 -13.72 -9.18
N VAL A 27 -3.35 -14.05 -10.48
CA VAL A 27 -2.16 -14.67 -11.06
C VAL A 27 -1.04 -13.64 -11.01
N PRO A 28 0.05 -13.87 -10.25
CA PRO A 28 1.21 -13.00 -10.29
C PRO A 28 1.72 -12.99 -11.73
N GLN A 29 1.70 -11.83 -12.38
CA GLN A 29 2.33 -11.71 -13.68
C GLN A 29 3.79 -12.17 -13.54
N PRO A 30 4.27 -13.10 -14.38
CA PRO A 30 5.67 -13.45 -14.37
C PRO A 30 6.44 -12.16 -14.59
N ALA A 31 7.20 -11.73 -13.57
CA ALA A 31 8.01 -10.54 -13.60
C ALA A 31 8.75 -10.50 -14.94
N GLY A 32 8.31 -9.58 -15.81
CA GLY A 32 8.75 -9.50 -17.18
C GLY A 32 10.26 -9.41 -17.25
N ARG A 33 10.82 -10.00 -18.31
CA ARG A 33 12.14 -9.72 -18.91
C ARG A 33 13.07 -8.96 -17.94
N GLY A 34 13.85 -9.70 -17.16
CA GLY A 34 14.66 -9.15 -16.08
C GLY A 34 15.32 -7.83 -16.48
N LEU A 35 15.13 -6.80 -15.64
CA LEU A 35 15.63 -5.45 -15.85
C LEU A 35 17.11 -5.48 -16.36
N PRO A 36 17.46 -4.65 -17.35
CA PRO A 36 18.84 -4.44 -17.75
C PRO A 36 19.74 -4.24 -16.53
N ALA A 37 20.97 -4.75 -16.56
CA ALA A 37 21.87 -4.74 -15.40
C ALA A 37 22.05 -3.34 -14.78
N ARG A 38 22.04 -2.29 -15.62
CA ARG A 38 22.09 -0.89 -15.20
C ARG A 38 20.86 -0.47 -14.39
N GLU A 39 19.66 -0.84 -14.83
CA GLU A 39 18.42 -0.50 -14.15
C GLU A 39 18.27 -1.27 -12.83
N ARG A 40 18.75 -2.52 -12.78
CA ARG A 40 18.85 -3.27 -11.51
C ARG A 40 19.76 -2.58 -10.52
N ALA A 41 20.97 -2.20 -10.93
CA ALA A 41 21.90 -1.49 -10.05
C ALA A 41 21.35 -0.12 -9.59
N LEU A 42 20.61 0.59 -10.46
CA LEU A 42 19.96 1.84 -10.09
C LEU A 42 18.88 1.60 -9.03
N ARG A 43 18.04 0.57 -9.22
CA ARG A 43 16.98 0.20 -8.27
C ARG A 43 17.56 -0.25 -6.93
N GLU A 44 18.60 -1.09 -6.93
CA GLU A 44 19.28 -1.53 -5.70
C GLU A 44 19.82 -0.34 -4.90
N ARG A 45 20.43 0.64 -5.58
CA ARG A 45 20.88 1.89 -4.94
C ARG A 45 19.72 2.72 -4.40
N ALA A 46 18.62 2.81 -5.13
CA ALA A 46 17.43 3.54 -4.70
C ALA A 46 16.81 2.89 -3.45
N VAL A 47 16.71 1.56 -3.43
CA VAL A 47 16.21 0.77 -2.28
C VAL A 47 17.13 0.93 -1.08
N ALA A 48 18.45 0.86 -1.26
CA ALA A 48 19.41 1.09 -0.18
C ALA A 48 19.34 2.53 0.38
N ALA A 49 19.06 3.51 -0.48
CA ALA A 49 18.85 4.90 -0.09
C ALA A 49 17.42 5.21 0.40
N ALA A 50 16.52 4.22 0.46
CA ALA A 50 15.13 4.44 0.88
C ALA A 50 15.06 5.00 2.30
N ARG A 51 14.06 5.85 2.54
CA ARG A 51 13.87 6.54 3.83
C ARG A 51 12.42 6.44 4.30
N TRP A 52 12.27 6.34 5.61
CA TRP A 52 11.00 6.45 6.30
C TRP A 52 10.53 7.90 6.33
N HIS A 53 9.26 8.12 6.00
CA HIS A 53 8.58 9.40 6.12
C HIS A 53 7.16 9.20 6.66
N ALA A 54 6.64 10.22 7.33
CA ALA A 54 5.27 10.23 7.82
C ALA A 54 4.31 10.53 6.66
N ALA A 55 3.20 9.79 6.60
CA ALA A 55 2.11 10.01 5.66
C ALA A 55 0.77 9.84 6.37
N HIS A 56 -0.32 10.21 5.71
CA HIS A 56 -1.66 9.87 6.17
C HIS A 56 -2.53 9.55 4.97
N ASP A 57 -3.60 8.82 5.22
CA ASP A 57 -4.73 8.69 4.33
C ASP A 57 -6.04 8.59 5.13
N GLU A 58 -7.15 8.63 4.42
CA GLU A 58 -8.47 8.36 4.96
C GLU A 58 -9.07 7.19 4.17
N VAL A 59 -9.48 6.15 4.90
CA VAL A 59 -10.11 4.96 4.31
C VAL A 59 -11.32 4.61 5.17
N ASP A 60 -12.48 4.47 4.53
CA ASP A 60 -13.75 4.09 5.17
C ASP A 60 -14.11 4.95 6.40
N GLY A 61 -13.87 6.27 6.31
CA GLY A 61 -14.15 7.22 7.38
C GLY A 61 -13.18 7.14 8.57
N VAL A 62 -12.04 6.46 8.39
CA VAL A 62 -10.97 6.39 9.39
C VAL A 62 -9.73 7.10 8.83
N THR A 63 -9.25 8.09 9.57
CA THR A 63 -7.92 8.66 9.33
C THR A 63 -6.86 7.70 9.85
N ARG A 64 -5.89 7.38 8.99
CA ARG A 64 -4.73 6.56 9.34
C ARG A 64 -3.48 7.39 9.19
N VAL A 65 -2.67 7.46 10.23
CA VAL A 65 -1.32 8.01 10.17
C VAL A 65 -0.36 6.84 9.93
N LEU A 66 0.52 7.00 8.96
CA LEU A 66 1.35 5.94 8.40
C LEU A 66 2.83 6.31 8.46
N LEU A 67 3.67 5.29 8.60
CA LEU A 67 5.09 5.36 8.34
C LEU A 67 5.33 4.64 7.00
N ARG A 68 5.86 5.36 6.01
CA ARG A 68 6.15 4.80 4.69
C ARG A 68 7.65 4.83 4.43
N ARG A 69 8.23 3.70 4.06
CA ARG A 69 9.58 3.61 3.50
C ARG A 69 9.46 3.62 2.00
N SER A 70 10.02 4.63 1.33
CA SER A 70 9.94 4.75 -0.12
C SER A 70 11.29 5.07 -0.76
N CYS A 71 11.41 4.73 -2.04
CA CYS A 71 12.49 5.19 -2.91
C CYS A 71 11.91 5.74 -4.22
N PRO A 72 12.69 6.50 -5.01
CA PRO A 72 12.30 6.82 -6.38
C PRO A 72 12.17 5.53 -7.21
N GLY A 73 11.05 5.37 -7.90
CA GLY A 73 10.83 4.35 -8.91
C GLY A 73 11.59 4.66 -10.20
N LEU A 74 11.69 3.67 -11.09
CA LEU A 74 12.36 3.83 -12.39
C LEU A 74 11.64 4.84 -13.32
N ASP A 75 10.35 5.06 -13.08
CA ASP A 75 9.49 6.05 -13.73
C ASP A 75 9.58 7.45 -13.09
N GLY A 76 10.34 7.60 -12.00
CA GLY A 76 10.47 8.84 -11.24
C GLY A 76 9.36 9.09 -10.23
N HIS A 77 8.36 8.21 -10.13
CA HIS A 77 7.33 8.28 -9.10
C HIS A 77 7.81 7.56 -7.82
N PRO A 78 7.39 7.98 -6.62
CA PRO A 78 7.75 7.28 -5.39
C PRO A 78 7.22 5.83 -5.39
N GLU A 79 8.11 4.85 -5.24
CA GLU A 79 7.80 3.45 -4.98
C GLU A 79 7.80 3.24 -3.46
N VAL A 80 6.64 2.87 -2.89
CA VAL A 80 6.53 2.51 -1.47
C VAL A 80 7.01 1.07 -1.30
N LEU A 81 8.08 0.89 -0.54
CA LEU A 81 8.69 -0.41 -0.25
C LEU A 81 8.08 -1.06 0.98
N GLU A 82 7.74 -0.25 1.97
CA GLU A 82 7.12 -0.72 3.21
C GLU A 82 6.16 0.35 3.76
N GLU A 83 5.07 -0.10 4.37
CA GLU A 83 4.09 0.75 5.05
C GLU A 83 3.73 0.15 6.40
N ARG A 84 3.65 1.01 7.42
CA ARG A 84 3.22 0.64 8.78
C ARG A 84 2.20 1.66 9.28
N VAL A 85 1.12 1.18 9.87
CA VAL A 85 0.15 2.06 10.57
C VAL A 85 0.77 2.51 11.88
N PHE A 86 0.79 3.83 12.10
CA PHE A 86 1.25 4.45 13.34
C PHE A 86 0.09 4.71 14.31
N ASP A 87 -0.99 5.29 13.81
CA ASP A 87 -2.21 5.56 14.60
C ASP A 87 -3.45 5.61 13.70
N THR A 88 -4.63 5.42 14.28
CA THR A 88 -5.92 5.49 13.58
C THR A 88 -6.99 6.13 14.45
N PHE A 89 -7.80 7.00 13.87
CA PHE A 89 -8.95 7.62 14.54
C PHE A 89 -10.06 7.98 13.54
N PRO A 90 -11.32 8.11 13.99
CA PRO A 90 -12.43 8.46 13.11
C PRO A 90 -12.18 9.81 12.41
N ALA A 91 -12.53 9.91 11.13
CA ALA A 91 -12.43 11.15 10.36
C ALA A 91 -13.43 12.21 10.84
N ASP A 92 -14.50 11.80 11.53
CA ASP A 92 -15.52 12.67 12.12
C ASP A 92 -15.30 12.95 13.62
N ASP A 93 -14.13 12.59 14.17
CA ASP A 93 -13.79 12.86 15.57
C ASP A 93 -13.84 14.38 15.84
N PRO A 94 -14.62 14.86 16.83
CA PRO A 94 -14.64 16.29 17.19
C PRO A 94 -13.27 16.85 17.61
N LEU A 95 -12.34 15.99 18.02
CA LEU A 95 -10.95 16.33 18.38
C LEU A 95 -9.96 15.98 17.27
N TRP A 96 -10.43 15.73 16.05
CA TRP A 96 -9.61 15.25 14.92
C TRP A 96 -8.32 16.06 14.73
N GLU A 97 -8.39 17.39 14.72
CA GLU A 97 -7.22 18.25 14.48
C GLU A 97 -6.11 18.05 15.52
N ALA A 98 -6.50 17.93 16.79
CA ALA A 98 -5.56 17.72 17.89
C ALA A 98 -4.91 16.33 17.79
N ARG A 99 -5.71 15.29 17.55
CA ARG A 99 -5.23 13.92 17.39
C ARG A 99 -4.34 13.77 16.16
N PHE A 100 -4.72 14.37 15.04
CA PHE A 100 -3.94 14.35 13.81
C PHE A 100 -2.60 15.04 13.99
N THR A 101 -2.59 16.22 14.60
CA THR A 101 -1.35 16.97 14.86
C THR A 101 -0.41 16.18 15.77
N GLU A 102 -0.92 15.60 16.85
CA GLU A 102 -0.15 14.78 17.78
C GLU A 102 0.38 13.51 17.10
N ALA A 103 -0.48 12.77 16.42
CA ALA A 103 -0.11 11.54 15.71
C ALA A 103 0.93 11.82 14.60
N MET A 104 0.77 12.89 13.82
CA MET A 104 1.76 13.27 12.80
C MET A 104 3.10 13.71 13.40
N ALA A 105 3.10 14.40 14.54
CA ALA A 105 4.34 14.73 15.25
C ALA A 105 5.05 13.46 15.75
N GLY A 106 4.31 12.52 16.35
CA GLY A 106 4.83 11.22 16.77
C GLY A 106 5.37 10.39 15.61
N ALA A 107 4.65 10.35 14.48
CA ALA A 107 5.06 9.63 13.29
C ALA A 107 6.36 10.22 12.69
N ARG A 108 6.50 11.55 12.62
CA ARG A 108 7.73 12.21 12.15
C ARG A 108 8.92 11.90 13.08
N PHE A 109 8.70 11.93 14.39
CA PHE A 109 9.72 11.53 15.37
C PHE A 109 10.14 10.08 15.17
N ARG A 110 9.18 9.16 15.02
CA ARG A 110 9.46 7.74 14.78
C ARG A 110 10.20 7.49 13.47
N CYS A 111 9.84 8.17 12.39
CA CYS A 111 10.57 8.11 11.13
C CYS A 111 12.02 8.59 11.27
N SER A 112 12.25 9.68 12.00
CA SER A 112 13.62 10.16 12.30
C SER A 112 14.45 9.09 13.01
N TYR A 113 13.86 8.45 14.02
CA TYR A 113 14.51 7.35 14.74
C TYR A 113 14.83 6.16 13.83
N LEU A 114 13.84 5.67 13.05
CA LEU A 114 14.03 4.55 12.12
C LEU A 114 15.12 4.82 11.08
N ASN A 115 15.17 6.05 10.54
CA ASN A 115 16.20 6.43 9.57
C ASN A 115 17.61 6.50 10.17
N ASN A 116 17.73 6.74 11.49
CA ASN A 116 19.01 6.76 12.17
C ASN A 116 19.48 5.35 12.55
N GLU A 117 18.56 4.44 12.91
CA GLU A 117 18.91 3.04 13.21
C GLU A 117 19.18 2.22 11.96
N GLU A 118 18.24 2.20 11.00
CA GLU A 118 18.38 1.43 9.75
C GLU A 118 19.41 2.03 8.78
N GLY A 119 19.88 3.25 9.04
CA GLY A 119 20.93 3.91 8.27
C GLY A 119 22.37 3.50 8.65
N GLN A 120 22.55 2.68 9.68
CA GLN A 120 23.86 2.24 10.19
C GLN A 120 24.22 0.78 9.86
N GLU A 121 23.34 0.04 9.17
CA GLU A 121 23.62 -1.30 8.64
C GLU A 121 24.10 -1.24 7.18
#